data_AF-A0A6A6K7K0-F1
#
_entry.id   AF-A0A6A6K7K0-F1
#
_cell.length_a   1.000
_cell.length_b   1.000
_cell.length_c   1.000
_cell.angle_alpha   90.00
_cell.angle_beta   90.00
_cell.angle_gamma   90.00
#
_symmetry.space_group_name_H-M   'P 1'
#
loop_
_entity.id
_entity.type
_entity.pdbx_description
1 polymer ?
#
loop_
_entity_poly.entity_id
_entity_poly.type
_entity_poly.pdbx_seq_one_letter_code
_entity_poly.pdbx_strand_id
1 'polypeptide(L)'
;MDSHTFIPILRASISQWKQQGKKGVWIKLPIEFSNLVNPVVQEGFRYHHAEPDYLMLVRWLPNTPDTLPANASHLVGIRAFVVNNNREVLVVQENSGRFKGTGVWKLPTGAVNEGEDICEAAVREFKEETGIEAEFVKILAFR
;
A
#
# COMPACT_ATOMS: atom_id res chain seq x y z
N MET A 1 24.65 -12.32 6.30
CA MET A 1 25.78 -11.49 5.83
C MET A 1 26.01 -10.41 6.87
N ASP A 2 27.26 -10.21 7.29
CA ASP A 2 27.59 -9.18 8.27
C ASP A 2 27.76 -7.80 7.60
N SER A 3 27.65 -6.74 8.39
CA SER A 3 27.76 -5.36 7.89
C SER A 3 29.18 -4.99 7.45
N HIS A 4 30.21 -5.56 8.06
CA HIS A 4 31.61 -5.30 7.72
C HIS A 4 31.97 -5.84 6.34
N THR A 5 31.33 -6.93 5.90
CA THR A 5 31.46 -7.45 4.54
C THR A 5 30.56 -6.70 3.54
N PHE A 6 29.31 -6.43 3.92
CA PHE A 6 28.32 -5.88 3.00
C PHE A 6 28.61 -4.41 2.60
N ILE A 7 29.01 -3.56 3.55
CA ILE A 7 29.16 -2.11 3.30
C ILE A 7 30.28 -1.78 2.31
N PRO A 8 31.47 -2.39 2.37
CA PRO A 8 32.49 -2.20 1.34
C PRO A 8 31.99 -2.55 -0.06
N ILE A 9 31.25 -3.66 -0.19
CA ILE A 9 30.66 -4.08 -1.47
C ILE A 9 29.63 -3.05 -1.95
N LEU A 10 28.75 -2.58 -1.05
CA LEU A 10 27.75 -1.57 -1.37
C LEU A 10 28.40 -0.26 -1.85
N ARG A 11 29.45 0.23 -1.18
CA ARG A 11 30.19 1.43 -1.59
C ARG A 11 30.86 1.30 -2.95
N ALA A 12 31.48 0.15 -3.22
CA ALA A 12 32.04 -0.16 -4.53
C ALA A 12 30.96 -0.16 -5.62
N SER A 13 29.81 -0.79 -5.32
CA SER A 13 28.66 -0.88 -6.22
C SER A 13 28.08 0.50 -6.53
N ILE A 14 27.89 1.35 -5.52
CA ILE A 14 27.43 2.74 -5.69
C ILE A 14 28.37 3.53 -6.60
N SER A 15 29.68 3.38 -6.41
CA SER A 15 30.68 4.08 -7.22
C SER A 15 30.61 3.65 -8.69
N GLN A 16 30.47 2.34 -8.94
CA GLN A 16 30.29 1.79 -10.27
C GLN A 16 28.97 2.25 -10.91
N TRP A 17 27.85 2.21 -10.17
CA TRP A 17 26.54 2.64 -10.67
C TRP A 17 26.50 4.13 -11.02
N LYS A 18 27.20 4.97 -10.27
CA LYS A 18 27.39 6.39 -10.61
C LYS A 18 28.13 6.56 -11.95
N GLN A 19 29.21 5.82 -12.18
CA GLN A 19 29.95 5.86 -13.45
C GLN A 19 29.09 5.37 -14.63
N GLN A 20 28.20 4.42 -14.39
CA GLN A 20 27.25 3.91 -15.38
C GLN A 20 26.03 4.82 -15.60
N GLY A 21 25.94 5.96 -14.92
CA GLY A 21 24.80 6.88 -15.02
C GLY A 21 23.49 6.33 -14.45
N LYS A 22 23.53 5.33 -13.57
CA LYS A 22 22.34 4.87 -12.84
C LYS A 22 21.88 5.96 -11.87
N LYS A 23 20.56 6.09 -11.72
CA LYS A 23 19.96 7.16 -10.91
C LYS A 23 19.40 6.66 -9.58
N GLY A 24 18.33 5.87 -9.63
CA GLY A 24 17.70 5.27 -8.45
C GLY A 24 18.25 3.89 -8.16
N VAL A 25 18.70 3.66 -6.93
CA VAL A 25 19.09 2.34 -6.42
C VAL A 25 18.06 1.89 -5.40
N TRP A 26 17.64 0.63 -5.54
CA TRP A 26 16.66 -0.01 -4.68
C TRP A 26 17.33 -1.20 -3.99
N ILE A 27 17.14 -1.33 -2.68
CA ILE A 27 17.59 -2.48 -1.89
C ILE A 27 16.36 -3.08 -1.23
N LYS A 28 15.98 -4.27 -1.69
CA LYS A 28 15.05 -5.14 -0.96
C LYS A 28 15.84 -5.88 0.10
N LEU A 29 15.54 -5.62 1.37
CA LEU A 29 16.21 -6.21 2.51
C LEU A 29 15.25 -7.17 3.23
N PRO A 30 15.38 -8.50 3.04
CA PRO A 30 14.63 -9.49 3.82
C PRO A 30 14.79 -9.26 5.33
N ILE A 31 13.75 -9.61 6.10
CA ILE A 31 13.70 -9.41 7.55
C ILE A 31 14.88 -10.06 8.30
N GLU A 32 15.39 -11.18 7.78
CA GLU A 32 16.57 -11.89 8.30
C GLU A 32 17.87 -11.08 8.24
N PHE A 33 17.92 -10.04 7.40
CA PHE A 33 19.03 -9.11 7.27
C PHE A 33 18.75 -7.75 7.93
N SER A 34 17.83 -7.69 8.90
CA SER A 34 17.51 -6.46 9.65
C SER A 34 18.74 -5.80 10.30
N ASN A 35 19.79 -6.57 10.60
CA ASN A 35 21.08 -6.07 11.07
C ASN A 35 21.77 -5.11 10.08
N LEU A 36 21.40 -5.12 8.80
CA LEU A 36 21.96 -4.25 7.75
C LEU A 36 21.18 -2.94 7.57
N VAL A 37 20.00 -2.77 8.20
CA VAL A 37 19.16 -1.56 8.02
C VAL A 37 19.93 -0.29 8.37
N ASN A 38 20.43 -0.19 9.60
CA ASN A 38 21.18 1.00 10.04
C ASN A 38 22.46 1.24 9.20
N PRO A 39 23.31 0.23 8.94
CA PRO A 39 24.45 0.37 8.02
C PRO A 39 24.06 0.90 6.62
N VAL A 40 22.99 0.39 6.01
CA VAL A 40 22.52 0.84 4.69
C VAL A 40 22.03 2.30 4.74
N VAL A 41 21.31 2.68 5.79
CA VAL A 41 20.84 4.06 5.99
C VAL A 41 22.02 5.03 6.14
N GLN A 42 23.09 4.63 6.84
CA GLN A 42 24.32 5.43 6.94
C GLN A 42 25.00 5.66 5.58
N GLU A 43 24.80 4.77 4.60
CA GLU A 43 25.20 4.96 3.21
C GLU A 43 24.22 5.83 2.41
N GLY A 44 23.31 6.57 3.07
CA GLY A 44 22.44 7.55 2.44
C GLY A 44 21.20 6.96 1.76
N PHE A 45 20.83 5.73 2.07
CA PHE A 45 19.53 5.16 1.69
C PHE A 45 18.43 5.63 2.65
N ARG A 46 17.22 5.80 2.12
CA ARG A 46 16.00 6.11 2.88
C ARG A 46 14.97 5.01 2.71
N TYR A 47 14.05 4.88 3.66
CA TYR A 47 12.93 3.94 3.52
C TYR A 47 12.00 4.36 2.39
N HIS A 48 11.48 3.37 1.68
CA HIS A 48 10.41 3.56 0.72
C HIS A 48 9.14 2.88 1.23
N HIS A 49 9.11 1.55 1.31
CA HIS A 49 7.97 0.80 1.85
C HIS A 49 8.47 -0.45 2.59
N ALA A 50 7.58 -1.10 3.32
CA ALA A 50 7.89 -2.33 4.05
C ALA A 50 6.71 -3.28 3.95
N GLU A 51 7.04 -4.56 3.83
CA GLU A 51 6.11 -5.68 3.95
C GLU A 51 6.44 -6.47 5.22
N PRO A 52 5.59 -7.42 5.65
CA PRO A 52 5.87 -8.23 6.83
C PRO A 52 7.24 -8.93 6.82
N ASP A 53 7.77 -9.26 5.64
CA ASP A 53 8.99 -10.05 5.45
C ASP A 53 10.17 -9.27 4.86
N TYR A 54 10.02 -7.99 4.50
CA TYR A 54 11.12 -7.18 3.99
C TYR A 54 10.94 -5.66 4.16
N LEU A 55 12.08 -4.95 4.12
CA LEU A 55 12.13 -3.50 4.01
C LEU A 55 12.71 -3.09 2.64
N MET A 56 12.04 -2.19 1.93
CA MET A 56 12.56 -1.57 0.71
C MET A 56 13.22 -0.24 1.04
N LEU A 57 14.50 -0.11 0.70
CA LEU A 57 15.25 1.14 0.81
C LEU A 57 15.62 1.66 -0.57
N VAL A 58 15.67 2.98 -0.69
CA VAL A 58 16.02 3.67 -1.94
C VAL A 58 17.08 4.74 -1.74
N ARG A 59 17.89 4.98 -2.78
CA ARG A 59 18.82 6.11 -2.85
C ARG A 59 18.83 6.70 -4.26
N TRP A 60 18.67 8.01 -4.34
CA TRP A 60 18.95 8.78 -5.54
C TRP A 60 20.45 9.14 -5.59
N LEU A 61 21.15 8.68 -6.62
CA LEU A 61 22.59 8.87 -6.77
C LEU A 61 23.03 10.23 -7.36
N PRO A 62 22.30 10.82 -8.34
CA PRO A 62 22.67 12.08 -8.95
C PRO A 62 22.41 13.28 -8.04
N ASN A 63 23.09 14.40 -8.32
CA ASN A 63 22.81 15.70 -7.70
C ASN A 63 21.64 16.46 -8.37
N THR A 64 20.85 15.78 -9.21
CA THR A 64 19.64 16.32 -9.83
C THR A 64 18.44 16.11 -8.90
N PRO A 65 17.30 16.80 -9.13
CA PRO A 65 16.08 16.51 -8.39
C PRO A 65 15.77 15.00 -8.37
N ASP A 66 15.41 14.50 -7.19
CA ASP A 66 15.01 13.11 -6.99
C ASP A 66 13.64 12.88 -7.65
N THR A 67 13.60 11.96 -8.61
CA THR A 67 12.37 11.60 -9.32
C THR A 67 11.85 10.21 -8.93
N LEU A 68 12.36 9.62 -7.84
CA LEU A 68 11.79 8.40 -7.29
C LEU A 68 10.38 8.70 -6.77
N PRO A 69 9.39 7.85 -7.09
CA PRO A 69 8.05 8.02 -6.54
C PRO A 69 8.09 7.95 -5.02
N ALA A 70 7.17 8.68 -4.37
CA ALA A 70 6.88 8.45 -2.97
C ALA A 70 6.19 7.09 -2.79
N ASN A 71 6.21 6.58 -1.56
CA ASN A 71 5.49 5.36 -1.22
C ASN A 71 3.97 5.55 -1.24
N ALA A 72 3.24 4.43 -1.23
CA ALA A 72 1.79 4.43 -1.11
C ALA A 72 1.39 5.21 0.15
N SER A 73 0.61 6.27 -0.04
CA SER A 73 0.26 7.25 0.99
C SER A 73 -1.23 7.28 1.31
N HIS A 74 -2.04 6.60 0.51
CA HIS A 74 -3.50 6.63 0.61
C HIS A 74 -4.03 5.25 0.98
N LEU A 75 -4.96 5.23 1.91
CA LEU A 75 -5.88 4.11 2.07
C LEU A 75 -7.00 4.27 1.05
N VAL A 76 -7.19 3.26 0.22
CA VAL A 76 -8.30 3.24 -0.73
C VAL A 76 -9.46 2.51 -0.05
N GLY A 77 -10.62 3.16 -0.02
CA GLY A 77 -11.84 2.58 0.52
C GLY A 77 -12.98 2.71 -0.47
N ILE A 78 -13.94 1.79 -0.38
CA ILE A 78 -15.12 1.77 -1.23
C ILE A 78 -16.38 1.98 -0.42
N ARG A 79 -17.45 2.38 -1.11
CA ARG A 79 -18.82 2.32 -0.61
C ARG A 79 -19.71 1.73 -1.69
N ALA A 80 -20.40 0.65 -1.37
CA ALA A 80 -21.28 -0.03 -2.32
C ALA A 80 -22.66 0.64 -2.31
N PHE A 81 -23.07 1.17 -3.47
CA PHE A 81 -24.42 1.69 -3.69
C PHE A 81 -25.20 0.68 -4.53
N VAL A 82 -26.00 -0.15 -3.87
CA VAL A 82 -26.72 -1.26 -4.53
C VAL A 82 -28.22 -0.99 -4.51
N VAL A 83 -28.83 -1.06 -5.69
CA VAL A 83 -30.25 -0.75 -5.91
C VAL A 83 -30.96 -1.99 -6.44
N ASN A 84 -32.15 -2.28 -5.92
CA ASN A 84 -33.00 -3.37 -6.43
C ASN A 84 -33.99 -2.88 -7.52
N ASN A 85 -34.78 -3.80 -8.08
CA ASN A 85 -35.77 -3.47 -9.12
C ASN A 85 -36.88 -2.51 -8.67
N ASN A 86 -37.09 -2.38 -7.35
CA ASN A 86 -38.08 -1.47 -6.75
C ASN A 86 -37.50 -0.08 -6.46
N ARG A 87 -36.24 0.20 -6.85
CA ARG A 87 -35.51 1.44 -6.55
C ARG A 87 -35.22 1.66 -5.07
N GLU A 88 -35.11 0.58 -4.31
CA GLU A 88 -34.68 0.62 -2.90
C GLU A 88 -33.17 0.42 -2.83
N VAL A 89 -32.52 1.08 -1.87
CA VAL A 89 -31.07 1.00 -1.66
C VAL A 89 -30.78 0.12 -0.45
N LEU A 90 -29.83 -0.81 -0.58
CA LEU A 90 -29.38 -1.58 0.57
C LEU A 90 -28.49 -0.73 1.48
N VAL A 91 -28.77 -0.80 2.77
CA VAL A 91 -28.02 -0.13 3.84
C VAL A 91 -27.79 -1.07 5.01
N VAL A 92 -26.75 -0.80 5.80
CA VAL A 92 -26.37 -1.58 6.99
C VAL A 92 -26.33 -0.69 8.24
N GLN A 93 -26.43 -1.33 9.41
CA GLN A 93 -26.20 -0.72 10.72
C GLN A 93 -25.12 -1.49 11.47
N GLU A 94 -24.26 -0.77 12.17
CA GLU A 94 -23.24 -1.40 13.02
C GLU A 94 -23.88 -1.98 14.29
N ASN A 95 -23.57 -3.24 14.59
CA ASN A 95 -24.02 -3.92 15.81
C ASN A 95 -23.05 -3.75 17.01
N SER A 96 -21.96 -3.01 16.80
CA SER A 96 -20.88 -2.76 17.75
C SER A 96 -20.28 -1.35 17.53
N GLY A 97 -19.35 -0.94 18.39
CA GLY A 97 -18.67 0.35 18.25
C GLY A 97 -19.57 1.57 18.52
N ARG A 98 -19.11 2.74 18.05
CA ARG A 98 -19.71 4.06 18.34
C ARG A 98 -21.13 4.22 17.78
N PHE A 99 -21.46 3.54 16.68
CA PHE A 99 -22.75 3.71 16.00
C PHE A 99 -23.80 2.68 16.44
N LYS A 100 -23.46 1.72 17.31
CA LYS A 100 -24.42 0.74 17.83
C LYS A 100 -25.62 1.41 18.49
N GLY A 101 -26.83 1.06 18.06
CA GLY A 101 -28.09 1.55 18.65
C GLY A 101 -28.41 3.02 18.33
N THR A 102 -27.62 3.68 17.49
CA THR A 102 -27.87 5.07 17.09
C THR A 102 -28.93 5.20 15.98
N GLY A 103 -29.31 4.10 15.34
CA GLY A 103 -30.24 4.10 14.21
C GLY A 103 -29.64 4.62 12.89
N VAL A 104 -28.33 4.89 12.83
CA VAL A 104 -27.64 5.40 11.65
C VAL A 104 -27.47 4.29 10.61
N TRP A 105 -28.14 4.44 9.47
CA TRP A 105 -27.98 3.58 8.29
C TRP A 105 -26.88 4.12 7.39
N LYS A 106 -25.95 3.25 6.98
CA LYS A 106 -24.85 3.57 6.06
C LYS A 106 -24.85 2.63 4.85
N LEU A 107 -24.20 3.06 3.77
CA LEU A 107 -23.86 2.15 2.68
C LEU A 107 -22.81 1.14 3.17
N PRO A 108 -22.85 -0.13 2.70
CA PRO A 108 -21.77 -1.06 2.92
C PRO A 108 -20.43 -0.50 2.46
N THR A 109 -19.38 -0.70 3.23
CA THR A 109 -18.10 -0.01 3.03
C THR A 109 -16.95 -0.85 3.53
N GLY A 110 -15.80 -0.71 2.88
CA GLY A 110 -14.61 -1.46 3.27
C GLY A 110 -13.34 -0.92 2.62
N ALA A 111 -12.22 -1.51 3.00
CA ALA A 111 -10.92 -1.15 2.46
C ALA A 111 -10.62 -1.99 1.21
N VAL A 112 -9.92 -1.39 0.25
CA VAL A 112 -9.33 -2.12 -0.87
C VAL A 112 -8.00 -2.67 -0.40
N ASN A 113 -7.78 -3.97 -0.55
CA ASN A 113 -6.52 -4.60 -0.18
C ASN A 113 -5.41 -4.24 -1.18
N GLU A 114 -4.16 -4.37 -0.75
CA GLU A 114 -3.04 -4.20 -1.66
C GLU A 114 -3.11 -5.22 -2.80
N GLY A 115 -2.98 -4.72 -4.05
CA GLY A 115 -3.06 -5.55 -5.25
C GLY A 115 -4.49 -5.94 -5.66
N GLU A 116 -5.51 -5.51 -4.93
CA GLU A 116 -6.93 -5.78 -5.24
C GLU A 116 -7.54 -4.69 -6.13
N ASP A 117 -8.33 -5.10 -7.12
CA ASP A 117 -9.07 -4.16 -7.96
C ASP A 117 -10.25 -3.54 -7.19
N ILE A 118 -10.48 -2.24 -7.38
CA ILE A 118 -11.58 -1.50 -6.71
C ILE A 118 -12.94 -2.17 -6.93
N CYS A 119 -13.16 -2.72 -8.12
CA CYS A 119 -14.40 -3.41 -8.50
C CYS A 119 -14.59 -4.70 -7.69
N GLU A 120 -13.51 -5.48 -7.54
CA GLU A 120 -13.51 -6.73 -6.78
C GLU A 120 -13.70 -6.46 -5.29
N ALA A 121 -12.99 -5.46 -4.75
CA ALA A 121 -13.17 -5.02 -3.36
C ALA A 121 -14.62 -4.59 -3.08
N ALA A 122 -15.25 -3.86 -4.00
CA ALA A 122 -16.64 -3.43 -3.83
C ALA A 122 -17.62 -4.60 -3.74
N VAL A 123 -17.43 -5.65 -4.55
CA VAL A 123 -18.26 -6.87 -4.53
C VAL A 123 -17.96 -7.69 -3.27
N ARG A 124 -16.68 -7.90 -2.94
CA ARG A 124 -16.25 -8.66 -1.76
C ARG A 124 -16.79 -8.05 -0.47
N GLU A 125 -16.53 -6.78 -0.23
CA GLU A 125 -16.96 -6.07 0.99
C GLU A 125 -18.48 -6.05 1.13
N PHE A 126 -19.20 -5.83 0.02
CA PHE A 126 -20.66 -5.90 0.03
C PHE A 126 -21.17 -7.29 0.45
N LYS A 127 -20.57 -8.34 -0.10
CA LYS A 127 -20.93 -9.73 0.24
C LYS A 127 -20.54 -10.09 1.68
N GLU A 128 -19.39 -9.65 2.16
CA GLU A 128 -18.94 -9.90 3.55
C GLU A 128 -19.88 -9.25 4.57
N GLU A 129 -20.35 -8.03 4.34
CA GLU A 129 -21.25 -7.34 5.26
C GLU A 129 -22.72 -7.80 5.18
N THR A 130 -23.17 -8.27 4.01
CA THR A 130 -24.61 -8.50 3.74
C THR A 130 -24.98 -9.95 3.46
N GLY A 131 -24.02 -10.77 3.04
CA GLY A 131 -24.23 -12.13 2.54
C GLY A 131 -24.85 -12.20 1.14
N ILE A 132 -25.01 -11.09 0.43
CA ILE A 132 -25.71 -11.01 -0.86
C ILE A 132 -24.71 -10.86 -2.01
N GLU A 133 -24.95 -11.57 -3.12
CA GLU A 133 -24.17 -11.40 -4.36
C GLU A 133 -24.60 -10.13 -5.11
N ALA A 134 -23.63 -9.39 -5.63
CA ALA A 134 -23.85 -8.21 -6.45
C ALA A 134 -22.85 -8.18 -7.61
N GLU A 135 -23.24 -7.52 -8.71
CA GLU A 135 -22.38 -7.26 -9.84
C GLU A 135 -21.92 -5.80 -9.82
N PHE A 136 -20.62 -5.58 -10.01
CA PHE A 136 -20.10 -4.23 -10.18
C PHE A 136 -20.55 -3.65 -11.53
N VAL A 137 -21.09 -2.42 -11.51
CA VAL A 137 -21.54 -1.73 -12.72
C VAL A 137 -20.59 -0.59 -13.11
N LYS A 138 -20.34 0.36 -12.19
CA LYS A 138 -19.51 1.54 -12.45
C LYS A 138 -19.16 2.29 -11.18
N ILE A 139 -18.10 3.09 -11.25
CA ILE A 139 -17.78 4.12 -10.24
C ILE A 139 -18.68 5.33 -10.49
N LEU A 140 -19.38 5.78 -9.43
CA LEU A 140 -20.21 7.00 -9.48
C LEU A 140 -19.41 8.26 -9.11
N ALA A 141 -18.53 8.16 -8.12
CA ALA A 141 -17.70 9.26 -7.63
C ALA A 141 -16.49 8.74 -6.83
N PHE A 142 -15.45 9.58 -6.69
CA PHE A 142 -14.28 9.38 -5.83
C PHE A 142 -13.87 10.72 -5.21
N ARG A 143 -13.12 10.71 -4.10
CA ARG A 143 -12.63 11.91 -3.40
C ARG A 143 -11.33 11.63 -2.66
#